data_AF-G4YKF4-F1
#
_entry.id   AF-G4YKF4-F1
#
_cell.length_a   1.000
_cell.length_b   1.000
_cell.length_c   1.000
_cell.angle_alpha   90.00
_cell.angle_beta   90.00
_cell.angle_gamma   90.00
#
_symmetry.space_group_name_H-M   'P 1'
#
loop_
_entity.id
_entity.type
_entity.pdbx_description
1 polymer ?
#
loop_
_entity_poly.entity_id
_entity_poly.type
_entity_poly.pdbx_seq_one_letter_code
_entity_poly.pdbx_strand_id
1 'polypeptide(L)'
;EACLRQATVWADLNHPHVAKMLGACHIGKEPFVVHEPAEPLVSNRANAQSWEPLLGWALGLQYLHERELGYKNFDDSRLLARHQVTSSGVLSGLGLVPVKRKTSASVPNDIFAFGLAIYNTRQWVSMFGDEKVPVLPQKRPQFLSEREWDLVERMCTRAPDRRASMWYVVHQL
;
A
#
# COMPACT_ATOMS: atom_id res chain seq x y z
N GLU A 1 11.84 -6.64 21.74
CA GLU A 1 10.59 -5.88 22.01
C GLU A 1 9.85 -5.42 20.74
N ALA A 2 10.53 -4.83 19.74
CA ALA A 2 9.88 -4.34 18.52
C ALA A 2 9.13 -5.42 17.70
N CYS A 3 9.69 -6.62 17.55
CA CYS A 3 9.06 -7.73 16.84
C CYS A 3 7.73 -8.15 17.51
N LEU A 4 7.71 -8.30 18.84
CA LEU A 4 6.49 -8.65 19.58
C LEU A 4 5.41 -7.58 19.42
N ARG A 5 5.75 -6.29 19.54
CA ARG A 5 4.78 -5.20 19.34
C ARG A 5 4.18 -5.22 17.93
N GLN A 6 4.99 -5.42 16.91
CA GLN A 6 4.53 -5.52 15.51
C GLN A 6 3.65 -6.76 15.30
N ALA A 7 4.05 -7.90 15.85
CA ALA A 7 3.27 -9.12 15.82
C ALA A 7 1.90 -8.96 16.50
N THR A 8 1.85 -8.29 17.66
CA THR A 8 0.58 -8.01 18.35
C THR A 8 -0.34 -7.12 17.52
N VAL A 9 0.17 -6.00 16.99
CA VAL A 9 -0.63 -5.11 16.13
C VAL A 9 -1.18 -5.85 14.92
N TRP A 10 -0.36 -6.67 14.27
CA TRP A 10 -0.77 -7.40 13.07
C TRP A 10 -1.74 -8.56 13.38
N ALA A 11 -1.54 -9.29 14.48
CA ALA A 11 -2.42 -10.37 14.90
C ALA A 11 -3.87 -9.90 15.15
N ASP A 12 -4.06 -8.64 15.57
CA ASP A 12 -5.37 -8.04 15.82
C ASP A 12 -6.09 -7.54 14.54
N LEU A 13 -5.47 -7.65 13.37
CA LEU A 13 -6.05 -7.23 12.09
C LEU A 13 -6.84 -8.37 11.45
N ASN A 14 -8.07 -8.06 11.06
CA ASN A 14 -8.95 -8.99 10.38
C ASN A 14 -9.71 -8.26 9.27
N HIS A 15 -9.18 -8.34 8.05
CA HIS A 15 -9.73 -7.71 6.86
C HIS A 15 -9.29 -8.48 5.60
N PRO A 16 -10.15 -8.69 4.59
CA PRO A 16 -9.80 -9.44 3.38
C PRO A 16 -8.61 -8.84 2.60
N HIS A 17 -8.30 -7.56 2.79
CA HIS A 17 -7.19 -6.86 2.13
C HIS A 17 -6.00 -6.51 3.04
N VAL A 18 -5.90 -7.16 4.20
CA VAL A 18 -4.69 -7.14 5.04
C VAL A 18 -4.25 -8.59 5.20
N ALA A 19 -2.98 -8.87 4.90
CA ALA A 19 -2.46 -10.22 4.92
C ALA A 19 -2.65 -10.85 6.30
N LYS A 20 -3.22 -12.05 6.39
CA LYS A 20 -3.41 -12.73 7.68
C LYS A 20 -2.07 -13.18 8.26
N MET A 21 -1.73 -12.73 9.47
CA MET A 21 -0.57 -13.22 10.21
C MET A 21 -0.82 -14.64 10.74
N LEU A 22 0.12 -15.55 10.52
CA LEU A 22 0.09 -16.93 10.98
C LEU A 22 1.02 -17.17 12.17
N GLY A 23 2.11 -16.42 12.27
CA GLY A 23 3.03 -16.49 13.40
C GLY A 23 4.25 -15.58 13.24
N ALA A 24 5.06 -15.46 14.27
CA ALA A 24 6.34 -14.76 14.21
C ALA A 24 7.39 -15.46 15.07
N CYS A 25 8.64 -15.36 14.65
CA CYS A 25 9.78 -15.77 15.43
C CYS A 25 10.73 -14.59 15.60
N HIS A 26 11.12 -14.31 16.85
CA HIS A 26 12.09 -13.28 17.19
C HIS A 26 13.42 -13.85 17.69
N ILE A 27 13.54 -15.18 17.74
CA ILE A 27 14.71 -15.91 18.23
C ILE A 27 15.57 -16.29 17.03
N GLY A 28 16.87 -16.00 17.10
CA GLY A 28 17.84 -16.33 16.04
C GLY A 28 18.54 -15.10 15.48
N LYS A 29 19.26 -15.30 14.36
CA LYS A 29 20.03 -14.22 13.70
C LYS A 29 19.12 -13.14 13.12
N GLU A 30 17.97 -13.52 12.58
CA GLU A 30 17.01 -12.60 11.96
C GLU A 30 15.58 -12.94 12.37
N PRO A 31 14.85 -11.98 12.98
CA PRO A 31 13.42 -12.12 13.23
C PRO A 31 12.62 -12.24 11.92
N PHE A 32 11.58 -13.07 11.92
CA PHE A 32 10.70 -13.24 10.76
C PHE A 32 9.22 -13.36 11.17
N VAL A 33 8.35 -13.07 10.20
CA VAL A 33 6.90 -13.24 10.32
C VAL A 33 6.43 -14.22 9.24
N VAL A 34 5.50 -15.09 9.60
CA VAL A 34 4.77 -15.98 8.70
C VAL A 34 3.38 -15.41 8.52
N HIS A 35 2.95 -15.23 7.28
CA HIS A 35 1.61 -14.77 6.91
C HIS A 35 1.02 -15.66 5.81
N GLU A 36 -0.24 -15.45 5.47
CA GLU A 36 -0.90 -16.16 4.37
C GLU A 36 -0.11 -16.03 3.05
N PRO A 37 -0.25 -16.99 2.10
CA PRO A 37 0.46 -16.94 0.83
C PRO A 37 0.12 -15.67 0.03
N ALA A 38 1.06 -14.74 0.00
CA ALA A 38 1.02 -13.52 -0.79
C ALA A 38 2.45 -13.08 -1.09
N GLU A 39 2.67 -12.56 -2.29
CA GLU A 39 4.01 -12.16 -2.75
C GLU A 39 4.03 -10.67 -3.06
N PRO A 40 5.19 -10.01 -2.96
CA PRO A 40 5.34 -8.63 -3.41
C PRO A 40 4.86 -8.46 -4.85
N LEU A 41 4.18 -7.35 -5.15
CA LEU A 41 3.69 -7.06 -6.50
C LEU A 41 4.77 -7.20 -7.58
N VAL A 42 5.98 -6.74 -7.27
CA VAL A 42 7.14 -6.76 -8.16
C VAL A 42 7.58 -8.17 -8.58
N SER A 43 7.19 -9.21 -7.82
CA SER A 43 7.55 -10.60 -8.10
C SER A 43 6.84 -11.16 -9.33
N ASN A 44 5.64 -10.66 -9.66
CA ASN A 44 4.88 -11.15 -10.81
C ASN A 44 4.10 -10.01 -11.49
N ARG A 45 4.59 -9.61 -12.67
CA ARG A 45 4.01 -8.53 -13.48
C ARG A 45 2.57 -8.78 -13.90
N ALA A 46 2.15 -10.04 -14.06
CA ALA A 46 0.77 -10.36 -14.41
C ALA A 46 -0.22 -9.82 -13.36
N ASN A 47 0.19 -9.78 -12.09
CA ASN A 47 -0.64 -9.23 -11.01
C ASN A 47 -0.89 -7.74 -11.20
N ALA A 48 0.07 -6.98 -11.73
CA ALA A 48 -0.06 -5.54 -11.91
C ALA A 48 -0.88 -5.12 -13.15
N GLN A 49 -1.28 -6.07 -14.00
CA GLN A 49 -2.01 -5.76 -15.24
C GLN A 49 -3.46 -5.32 -15.00
N SER A 50 -4.09 -5.80 -13.91
CA SER A 50 -5.47 -5.45 -13.56
C SER A 50 -5.51 -4.37 -12.46
N TRP A 51 -6.69 -3.76 -12.31
CA TRP A 51 -6.97 -2.80 -11.23
C TRP A 51 -7.32 -3.49 -9.90
N GLU A 52 -7.57 -4.81 -9.91
CA GLU A 52 -8.03 -5.56 -8.74
C GLU A 52 -7.06 -5.49 -7.56
N PRO A 53 -5.72 -5.57 -7.74
CA PRO A 53 -4.80 -5.36 -6.62
C PRO A 53 -4.82 -3.94 -6.08
N LEU A 54 -4.96 -2.94 -6.97
CA LEU A 54 -4.98 -1.53 -6.58
C LEU A 54 -6.20 -1.25 -5.70
N LEU A 55 -7.38 -1.73 -6.09
CA LEU A 55 -8.58 -1.62 -5.27
C LEU A 55 -8.43 -2.37 -3.94
N GLY A 56 -7.88 -3.58 -3.97
CA GLY A 56 -7.61 -4.34 -2.75
C GLY A 56 -6.71 -3.58 -1.77
N TRP A 57 -5.58 -3.06 -2.22
CA TRP A 57 -4.70 -2.25 -1.37
C TRP A 57 -5.38 -1.00 -0.85
N ALA A 58 -6.20 -0.33 -1.66
CA ALA A 58 -6.94 0.86 -1.24
C ALA A 58 -7.94 0.53 -0.11
N LEU A 59 -8.70 -0.56 -0.25
CA LEU A 59 -9.61 -1.05 0.80
C LEU A 59 -8.85 -1.43 2.07
N GLY A 60 -7.71 -2.10 1.94
CA GLY A 60 -6.84 -2.43 3.07
C GLY A 60 -6.31 -1.18 3.77
N LEU A 61 -5.89 -0.17 3.01
CA LEU A 61 -5.30 1.05 3.57
C LEU A 61 -6.36 1.90 4.26
N GLN A 62 -7.57 1.98 3.68
CA GLN A 62 -8.72 2.58 4.33
C GLN A 62 -9.01 1.92 5.68
N TYR A 63 -9.09 0.58 5.72
CA TYR A 63 -9.33 -0.18 6.95
C TYR A 63 -8.27 0.12 8.03
N LEU A 64 -7.00 0.21 7.66
CA LEU A 64 -5.92 0.55 8.59
C LEU A 64 -6.10 1.97 9.15
N HIS A 65 -6.38 2.94 8.29
CA HIS A 65 -6.56 4.34 8.68
C HIS A 65 -7.77 4.52 9.61
N GLU A 66 -8.87 3.82 9.36
CA GLU A 66 -10.07 3.81 10.22
C GLU A 66 -9.80 3.23 11.63
N ARG A 67 -8.77 2.39 11.76
CA ARG A 67 -8.29 1.84 13.04
C ARG A 67 -7.21 2.68 13.70
N GLU A 68 -7.01 3.92 13.24
CA GLU A 68 -5.94 4.80 13.70
C GLU A 68 -4.55 4.12 13.56
N LEU A 69 -4.33 3.35 12.49
CA LEU A 69 -3.05 2.75 12.14
C LEU A 69 -2.56 3.33 10.81
N GLY A 70 -1.26 3.58 10.72
CA GLY A 70 -0.59 3.96 9.47
C GLY A 70 0.82 3.40 9.42
N TYR A 71 1.47 3.44 8.27
CA TYR A 71 2.82 2.93 8.16
C TYR A 71 3.84 3.94 8.69
N LYS A 72 4.85 3.44 9.40
CA LYS A 72 6.04 4.24 9.76
C LYS A 72 6.82 4.65 8.51
N ASN A 73 6.91 3.72 7.56
CA ASN A 73 7.45 3.91 6.22
C ASN A 73 6.59 3.09 5.26
N PHE A 74 6.06 3.73 4.23
CA PHE A 74 5.29 3.08 3.19
C PHE A 74 6.21 2.85 1.99
N ASP A 75 6.42 1.60 1.63
CA ASP A 75 7.24 1.16 0.50
C ASP A 75 6.53 -0.03 -0.19
N ASP A 76 7.01 -0.42 -1.37
CA ASP A 76 6.32 -1.45 -2.17
C ASP A 76 6.30 -2.84 -1.52
N SER A 77 7.12 -3.09 -0.49
CA SER A 77 7.05 -4.35 0.27
C SER A 77 5.74 -4.47 1.07
N ARG A 78 4.97 -3.38 1.21
CA ARG A 78 3.63 -3.40 1.80
C ARG A 78 2.57 -3.88 0.84
N LEU A 79 2.82 -3.82 -0.47
CA LEU A 79 1.88 -4.17 -1.52
C LEU A 79 2.10 -5.61 -1.97
N LEU A 80 1.26 -6.52 -1.47
CA LEU A 80 1.32 -7.94 -1.79
C LEU A 80 0.13 -8.35 -2.67
N ALA A 81 0.29 -9.43 -3.44
CA ALA A 81 -0.75 -10.04 -4.25
C ALA A 81 -0.90 -11.53 -3.91
N ARG A 82 -2.15 -12.00 -3.80
CA ARG A 82 -2.46 -13.44 -3.64
C ARG A 82 -2.37 -14.16 -4.99
N HIS A 83 -1.90 -15.40 -4.99
CA HIS A 83 -1.65 -16.19 -6.20
C HIS A 83 -2.88 -16.99 -6.72
N GLN A 84 -4.02 -17.00 -6.00
CA GLN A 84 -5.17 -17.87 -6.33
C GLN A 84 -6.45 -17.09 -6.69
N VAL A 85 -6.85 -17.25 -7.96
CA VAL A 85 -8.16 -17.01 -8.64
C VAL A 85 -8.75 -15.60 -8.64
N THR A 86 -8.43 -14.76 -7.67
CA THR A 86 -8.64 -13.31 -7.77
C THR A 86 -7.35 -12.66 -7.35
N SER A 87 -6.72 -11.86 -8.22
CA SER A 87 -5.52 -11.10 -7.88
C SER A 87 -5.90 -9.97 -6.94
N SER A 88 -6.37 -10.33 -5.74
CA SER A 88 -6.76 -9.42 -4.70
C SER A 88 -5.50 -8.90 -4.04
N GLY A 89 -5.30 -7.59 -4.12
CA GLY A 89 -4.24 -6.89 -3.42
C GLY A 89 -4.47 -7.00 -1.92
N VAL A 90 -3.40 -7.27 -1.19
CA VAL A 90 -3.40 -7.30 0.28
C VAL A 90 -2.22 -6.51 0.80
N LEU A 91 -2.42 -5.87 1.94
CA LEU A 91 -1.37 -5.11 2.62
C LEU A 91 -0.62 -5.96 3.64
N SER A 92 0.70 -5.81 3.71
CA SER A 92 1.50 -6.36 4.81
C SER A 92 1.19 -5.62 6.11
N GLY A 93 1.00 -6.33 7.22
CA GLY A 93 0.85 -5.71 8.54
C GLY A 93 2.16 -5.25 9.18
N LEU A 94 3.31 -5.43 8.52
CA LEU A 94 4.60 -4.97 9.01
C LEU A 94 4.73 -3.45 8.97
N GLY A 95 5.36 -2.89 10.00
CA GLY A 95 5.72 -1.48 10.11
C GLY A 95 4.54 -0.55 10.40
N LEU A 96 3.41 -1.09 10.85
CA LEU A 96 2.27 -0.32 11.31
C LEU A 96 2.54 0.32 12.66
N VAL A 97 2.09 1.55 12.82
CA VAL A 97 2.20 2.32 14.06
C VAL A 97 0.88 3.04 14.38
N PRO A 98 0.56 3.23 15.67
CA PRO A 98 -0.59 4.04 16.06
C PRO A 98 -0.46 5.49 15.59
N VAL A 99 -1.53 5.99 14.99
CA VAL A 99 -1.72 7.36 14.50
C VAL A 99 -2.10 8.22 15.70
N LYS A 100 -1.12 8.82 16.39
CA LYS A 100 -1.42 9.76 17.49
C LYS A 100 -2.11 11.01 16.93
N ARG A 101 -3.34 11.29 17.39
CA ARG A 101 -4.31 12.34 16.98
C ARG A 101 -3.81 13.79 16.76
N LYS A 102 -2.53 14.13 16.98
CA LYS A 102 -2.02 15.51 16.84
C LYS A 102 -0.83 15.71 15.88
N THR A 103 -0.17 14.64 15.40
CA THR A 103 1.06 14.78 14.57
C THR A 103 1.29 13.66 13.57
N SER A 104 0.29 12.82 13.27
CA SER A 104 0.49 11.64 12.46
C SER A 104 0.57 11.98 10.96
N ALA A 105 1.75 12.44 10.53
CA ALA A 105 2.09 12.52 9.11
C ALA A 105 1.93 11.16 8.40
N SER A 106 1.83 10.04 9.13
CA SER A 106 1.66 8.70 8.57
C SER A 106 0.45 8.57 7.64
N VAL A 107 -0.74 9.08 7.99
CA VAL A 107 -1.92 8.92 7.11
C VAL A 107 -1.75 9.67 5.78
N PRO A 108 -1.45 10.99 5.77
CA PRO A 108 -1.16 11.66 4.52
C PRO A 108 0.06 11.09 3.77
N ASN A 109 1.09 10.59 4.47
CA ASN A 109 2.26 10.00 3.85
C ASN A 109 1.95 8.65 3.20
N ASP A 110 1.12 7.83 3.83
CA ASP A 110 0.63 6.58 3.27
C ASP A 110 -0.14 6.86 1.98
N ILE A 111 -1.04 7.86 1.98
CA ILE A 111 -1.80 8.27 0.80
C ILE A 111 -0.85 8.72 -0.33
N PHE A 112 0.14 9.55 -0.01
CA PHE A 112 1.12 10.03 -0.98
C PHE A 112 1.96 8.88 -1.57
N ALA A 113 2.48 8.03 -0.70
CA ALA A 113 3.29 6.88 -1.10
C ALA A 113 2.46 5.87 -1.91
N PHE A 114 1.21 5.65 -1.53
CA PHE A 114 0.28 4.81 -2.29
C PHE A 114 -0.02 5.41 -3.68
N GLY A 115 -0.17 6.73 -3.80
CA GLY A 115 -0.32 7.41 -5.09
C GLY A 115 0.90 7.21 -6.00
N LEU A 116 2.12 7.33 -5.45
CA LEU A 116 3.35 7.02 -6.17
C LEU A 116 3.44 5.53 -6.54
N ALA A 117 2.98 4.63 -5.68
CA ALA A 117 2.98 3.20 -5.97
C ALA A 117 2.02 2.86 -7.12
N ILE A 118 0.83 3.49 -7.17
CA ILE A 118 -0.09 3.38 -8.31
C ILE A 118 0.62 3.86 -9.59
N TYR A 119 1.20 5.07 -9.57
CA TYR A 119 1.92 5.61 -10.72
C TYR A 119 3.03 4.68 -11.20
N ASN A 120 3.92 4.26 -10.31
CA ASN A 120 5.08 3.42 -10.63
C ASN A 120 4.63 2.03 -11.13
N THR A 121 3.54 1.48 -10.58
CA THR A 121 2.95 0.23 -11.06
C THR A 121 2.45 0.37 -12.50
N ARG A 122 1.74 1.45 -12.82
CA ARG A 122 1.23 1.69 -14.18
C ARG A 122 2.36 1.96 -15.16
N GLN A 123 3.38 2.72 -14.77
CA GLN A 123 4.58 2.93 -15.57
C GLN A 123 5.30 1.60 -15.87
N TRP A 124 5.49 0.77 -14.84
CA TRP A 124 6.16 -0.51 -14.95
C TRP A 124 5.46 -1.45 -15.93
N VAL A 125 4.13 -1.54 -15.84
CA VAL A 125 3.29 -2.36 -16.72
C VAL A 125 3.29 -1.83 -18.16
N SER A 126 3.18 -0.52 -18.35
CA SER A 126 2.99 0.07 -19.68
C SER A 126 4.28 0.33 -20.45
N MET A 127 5.38 0.68 -19.78
CA MET A 127 6.61 1.14 -20.44
C MET A 127 7.80 0.18 -20.29
N PHE A 128 7.65 -0.93 -19.57
CA PHE A 128 8.77 -1.80 -19.18
C PHE A 128 9.91 -1.06 -18.46
N GLY A 129 9.62 0.11 -17.88
CA GLY A 129 10.59 0.87 -17.10
C GLY A 129 10.63 0.39 -15.66
N ASP A 130 11.80 -0.01 -15.18
CA ASP A 130 12.03 -0.39 -13.77
C ASP A 130 12.39 0.81 -12.89
N GLU A 131 12.58 2.00 -13.48
CA GLU A 131 12.92 3.22 -12.75
C GLU A 131 11.70 3.79 -12.04
N LYS A 132 11.72 3.73 -10.69
CA LYS A 132 10.69 4.34 -9.85
C LYS A 132 10.93 5.83 -9.70
N VAL A 133 9.88 6.62 -9.90
CA VAL A 133 9.96 8.05 -9.65
C VAL A 133 9.62 8.37 -8.19
N PRO A 134 10.39 9.24 -7.51
CA PRO A 134 10.07 9.69 -6.16
C PRO A 134 9.06 10.84 -6.13
N VAL A 135 8.77 11.45 -7.29
CA VAL A 135 7.85 12.58 -7.46
C VAL A 135 7.17 12.44 -8.83
N LEU A 136 5.90 12.85 -8.91
CA LEU A 136 5.17 12.83 -10.18
C LEU A 136 5.78 13.79 -11.23
N PRO A 137 5.71 13.44 -12.53
CA PRO A 137 6.08 14.35 -13.59
C PRO A 137 5.14 15.58 -13.64
N GLN A 138 5.59 16.67 -14.25
CA GLN A 138 4.78 17.89 -14.40
C GLN A 138 3.61 17.76 -15.40
N LYS A 139 3.68 16.76 -16.28
CA LYS A 139 2.67 16.51 -17.31
C LYS A 139 2.19 15.08 -17.20
N ARG A 140 0.89 14.87 -17.45
CA ARG A 140 0.29 13.54 -17.52
C ARG A 140 1.04 12.67 -18.55
N PRO A 141 1.48 11.46 -18.17
CA PRO A 141 2.06 10.53 -19.12
C PRO A 141 0.99 9.87 -19.99
N GLN A 142 1.37 9.38 -21.17
CA GLN A 142 0.43 8.77 -22.12
C GLN A 142 -0.19 7.46 -21.61
N PHE A 143 0.46 6.77 -20.67
CA PHE A 143 -0.01 5.49 -20.14
C PHE A 143 -1.09 5.60 -19.05
N LEU A 144 -1.41 6.82 -18.60
CA LEU A 144 -2.52 7.08 -17.66
C LEU A 144 -3.63 7.83 -18.36
N SER A 145 -4.88 7.40 -18.18
CA SER A 145 -6.05 8.19 -18.58
C SER A 145 -6.16 9.48 -17.77
N GLU A 146 -6.97 10.44 -18.23
CA GLU A 146 -7.23 11.69 -17.48
C GLU A 146 -7.74 11.42 -16.05
N ARG A 147 -8.64 10.43 -15.89
CA ARG A 147 -9.21 10.07 -14.58
C ARG A 147 -8.17 9.43 -13.66
N GLU A 148 -7.36 8.52 -14.20
CA GLU A 148 -6.29 7.87 -13.44
C GLU A 148 -5.23 8.89 -13.00
N TRP A 149 -4.90 9.86 -13.86
CA TRP A 149 -3.98 10.94 -13.55
C TRP A 149 -4.51 11.89 -12.49
N ASP A 150 -5.75 12.36 -12.60
CA ASP A 150 -6.38 13.23 -11.60
C ASP A 150 -6.42 12.56 -10.21
N LEU A 151 -6.71 11.26 -10.14
CA LEU A 151 -6.65 10.50 -8.90
C LEU A 151 -5.25 10.53 -8.28
N VAL A 152 -4.23 10.17 -9.07
CA VAL A 152 -2.83 10.11 -8.61
C VAL A 152 -2.31 11.50 -8.20
N GLU A 153 -2.64 12.56 -8.94
CA GLU A 153 -2.29 13.94 -8.57
C GLU A 153 -2.92 14.38 -7.24
N ARG A 154 -4.20 14.05 -7.02
CA ARG A 154 -4.88 14.38 -5.75
C ARG A 154 -4.29 13.63 -4.56
N MET A 155 -3.89 12.38 -4.75
CA MET A 155 -3.18 11.61 -3.71
C MET A 155 -1.80 12.20 -3.42
N CYS A 156 -1.06 12.61 -4.46
CA CYS A 156 0.30 13.13 -4.37
C CYS A 156 0.38 14.66 -4.17
N THR A 157 -0.72 15.29 -3.76
CA THR A 157 -0.75 16.75 -3.53
C THR A 157 0.29 17.16 -2.48
N ARG A 158 1.04 18.23 -2.76
CA ARG A 158 2.16 18.68 -1.90
C ARG A 158 1.70 18.98 -0.47
N ALA A 159 0.58 19.69 -0.32
CA ALA A 159 -0.02 20.02 0.97
C ALA A 159 -0.74 18.79 1.56
N PRO A 160 -0.27 18.20 2.67
CA PRO A 160 -0.82 16.96 3.24
C PRO A 160 -2.31 17.05 3.60
N ASP A 161 -2.76 18.22 4.04
CA ASP A 161 -4.15 18.54 4.40
C ASP A 161 -5.10 18.60 3.20
N ARG A 162 -4.55 18.74 1.99
CA ARG A 162 -5.32 18.81 0.74
C ARG A 162 -5.30 17.50 -0.05
N ARG A 163 -4.60 16.47 0.43
CA ARG A 163 -4.56 15.17 -0.23
C ARG A 163 -5.93 14.49 -0.18
N ALA A 164 -6.22 13.69 -1.20
CA ALA A 164 -7.42 12.86 -1.22
C ALA A 164 -7.51 11.97 0.04
N SER A 165 -8.72 11.75 0.55
CA SER A 165 -8.93 10.74 1.60
C SER A 165 -8.93 9.33 1.01
N MET A 166 -8.65 8.31 1.82
CA MET A 166 -8.76 6.92 1.36
C MET A 166 -10.18 6.56 0.92
N TRP A 167 -11.21 7.14 1.55
CA TRP A 167 -12.59 7.01 1.10
C TRP A 167 -12.75 7.48 -0.35
N TYR A 168 -12.21 8.67 -0.69
CA TYR A 168 -12.25 9.17 -2.07
C TYR A 168 -11.50 8.26 -3.03
N VAL A 169 -10.30 7.79 -2.65
CA VAL A 169 -9.48 6.90 -3.48
C VAL A 169 -10.23 5.62 -3.80
N VAL A 170 -10.82 4.95 -2.80
CA VAL A 170 -11.60 3.72 -2.99
C VAL A 170 -12.80 3.93 -3.93
N HIS A 171 -13.45 5.10 -3.90
CA HIS A 171 -14.58 5.38 -4.79
C HIS A 171 -14.18 5.72 -6.23
N GLN A 172 -12.90 6.04 -6.48
CA GLN A 172 -12.40 6.36 -7.81
C GLN A 172 -11.78 5.18 -8.56
N LEU A 173 -11.27 4.19 -7.81
CA LEU A 173 -10.76 2.91 -8.34
C LEU A 173 -11.91 1.99 -8.74
#